data_AF-A0AAV9ZUZ2-F1
#
_entry.id   AF-A0AAV9ZUZ2-F1
#
_cell.length_a   1.000
_cell.length_b   1.000
_cell.length_c   1.000
_cell.angle_alpha   90.00
_cell.angle_beta   90.00
_cell.angle_gamma   90.00
#
_symmetry.space_group_name_H-M   'P 1'
#
loop_
_entity.id
_entity.type
_entity.pdbx_description
1 polymer ?
#
loop_
_entity_poly.entity_id
_entity_poly.type
_entity_poly.pdbx_seq_one_letter_code
_entity_poly.pdbx_strand_id
1 'polypeptide(L)'
;MFDLVRPFTDACTRFDIASQKSVVSVAAILEPITAKLAESKTQRERLSDNEALWAGLRRVWRDLSRAQLTFWDNDDSDDDETDDSYTEKLRQQGLRNLCVNVARFTRNIVAGVPQNQSQAYANEVYIRRLLHYYTSWSFMEDDEAILVARVLSQALANLVTGNDLLVADLWTTYMSLPEDQVVLIRLLSSRDPRTLVAALVLILNCIDGSRTRIKILTRTVNGVRICISLLDNMVQLYDADDASEEARAFDVGYEIFTRIMTVDLVPSLFSRLSIPDEIITPHQTTLLKLVDSYLQASRMSSVPTTPQGTPLYGKLRPMLAKTFFTLSTYAQHAIRTSLDIPASTPLPKATTSDLAPPSTLDVMLPKVSEALVLVTQCIVTITLESADEEAYAVVLEQNSQDFFNEATFADQGIVESLIELLCLLELFLPRINFGKPVRPSGKATHTKSPSQDGPDGPGFAYLKRDLVRLLGILCHGVKTIQDRARLCGGIEVVMNLCVIDERNPYLREHAIFTLHNLLEDNPENQAVVKAIQPAGRWTEDGVWQET
;
A
#
# COMPACT_ATOMS: atom_id res chain seq x y z
N MET A 1 -42.30 15.54 25.88
CA MET A 1 -41.24 14.51 26.07
C MET A 1 -40.78 13.88 24.75
N PHE A 2 -41.68 13.67 23.77
CA PHE A 2 -41.34 13.31 22.38
C PHE A 2 -41.53 14.47 21.38
N ASP A 3 -41.72 15.70 21.87
CA ASP A 3 -42.15 16.84 21.05
C ASP A 3 -41.16 17.24 19.96
N LEU A 4 -39.87 16.89 20.13
CA LEU A 4 -38.83 17.18 19.15
C LEU A 4 -39.08 16.45 17.80
N VAL A 5 -39.45 15.17 17.86
CA VAL A 5 -39.63 14.32 16.66
C VAL A 5 -41.09 14.15 16.26
N ARG A 6 -42.02 14.66 17.08
CA ARG A 6 -43.47 14.58 16.82
C ARG A 6 -43.86 15.09 15.42
N PRO A 7 -43.34 16.24 14.92
CA PRO A 7 -43.64 16.68 13.56
C PRO A 7 -43.26 15.65 12.49
N PHE A 8 -42.14 14.95 12.68
CA PHE A 8 -41.68 13.90 11.77
C PHE A 8 -42.54 12.64 11.86
N THR A 9 -42.88 12.18 13.07
CA THR A 9 -43.75 11.00 13.23
C THR A 9 -45.12 11.25 12.63
N ASP A 10 -45.68 12.45 12.83
CA ASP A 10 -46.98 12.84 12.27
C ASP A 10 -46.93 12.91 10.73
N ALA A 11 -45.82 13.40 10.16
CA ALA A 11 -45.63 13.41 8.72
C ALA A 11 -45.49 11.98 8.14
N CYS A 12 -44.81 11.07 8.86
CA CYS A 12 -44.64 9.68 8.43
C CYS A 12 -45.97 8.90 8.30
N THR A 13 -47.01 9.26 9.07
CA THR A 13 -48.33 8.62 8.95
C THR A 13 -48.98 8.87 7.59
N ARG A 14 -48.77 10.08 7.04
CA ARG A 14 -49.32 10.56 5.76
C ARG A 14 -48.27 10.58 4.64
N PHE A 15 -47.12 9.95 4.86
CA PHE A 15 -46.04 9.95 3.89
C PHE A 15 -46.44 9.15 2.65
N ASP A 16 -46.21 9.75 1.49
CA ASP A 16 -46.44 9.14 0.19
C ASP A 16 -45.28 9.51 -0.72
N ILE A 17 -44.45 8.53 -1.06
CA ILE A 17 -43.27 8.72 -1.91
C ILE A 17 -43.63 9.13 -3.34
N ALA A 18 -44.86 8.85 -3.79
CA ALA A 18 -45.32 9.28 -5.11
C ALA A 18 -45.69 10.77 -5.17
N SER A 19 -45.98 11.39 -4.02
CA SER A 19 -46.41 12.78 -3.91
C SER A 19 -45.23 13.73 -3.68
N GLN A 20 -44.91 14.57 -4.67
CA GLN A 20 -43.84 15.57 -4.57
C GLN A 20 -43.98 16.49 -3.35
N LYS A 21 -45.22 16.90 -3.03
CA LYS A 21 -45.50 17.73 -1.84
C LYS A 21 -45.17 17.00 -0.54
N SER A 22 -45.47 15.69 -0.49
CA SER A 22 -45.16 14.85 0.68
C SER A 22 -43.65 14.70 0.87
N VAL A 23 -42.92 14.41 -0.21
CA VAL A 23 -41.44 14.30 -0.22
C VAL A 23 -40.79 15.58 0.27
N VAL A 24 -41.15 16.73 -0.31
CA VAL A 24 -40.61 18.05 0.07
C VAL A 24 -40.96 18.39 1.51
N SER A 25 -42.20 18.12 1.95
CA SER A 25 -42.63 18.40 3.32
C SER A 25 -41.85 17.60 4.36
N VAL A 26 -41.61 16.30 4.12
CA VAL A 26 -40.83 15.48 5.06
C VAL A 26 -39.38 15.94 5.12
N ALA A 27 -38.76 16.27 3.98
CA ALA A 27 -37.41 16.79 3.93
C ALA A 27 -37.27 18.08 4.76
N ALA A 28 -38.19 19.03 4.59
CA ALA A 28 -38.19 20.30 5.32
C ALA A 28 -38.40 20.14 6.83
N ILE A 29 -39.16 19.13 7.27
CA ILE A 29 -39.37 18.85 8.71
C ILE A 29 -38.10 18.30 9.36
N LEU A 30 -37.31 17.51 8.64
CA LEU A 30 -36.12 16.85 9.19
C LEU A 30 -34.97 17.82 9.46
N GLU A 31 -34.83 18.88 8.69
CA GLU A 31 -33.72 19.83 8.79
C GLU A 31 -33.58 20.48 10.19
N PRO A 32 -34.61 21.14 10.77
CA PRO A 32 -34.50 21.75 12.10
C PRO A 32 -34.35 20.71 13.22
N ILE A 33 -34.88 19.51 13.05
CA ILE A 33 -34.73 18.42 14.03
C ILE A 33 -33.28 17.92 14.02
N THR A 34 -32.72 17.74 12.83
CA THR A 34 -31.34 17.26 12.62
C THR A 34 -30.31 18.18 13.26
N ALA A 35 -30.50 19.50 13.17
CA ALA A 35 -29.65 20.50 13.82
C ALA A 35 -29.67 20.34 15.35
N LYS A 36 -30.86 20.27 15.96
CA LYS A 36 -31.01 20.08 17.42
C LYS A 36 -30.41 18.77 17.92
N LEU A 37 -30.56 17.70 17.14
CA LEU A 37 -29.96 16.40 17.48
C LEU A 37 -28.43 16.41 17.43
N ALA A 38 -27.80 17.32 16.69
CA ALA A 38 -26.35 17.46 16.69
C ALA A 38 -25.84 17.97 18.05
N GLU A 39 -26.58 18.89 18.68
CA GLU A 39 -26.17 19.64 19.87
C GLU A 39 -26.28 18.84 21.18
N SER A 40 -27.18 17.85 21.27
CA SER A 40 -27.49 17.20 22.55
C SER A 40 -27.53 15.66 22.49
N LYS A 41 -26.55 15.02 23.14
CA LYS A 41 -26.53 13.56 23.35
C LYS A 41 -27.76 13.07 24.12
N THR A 42 -28.15 13.79 25.18
CA THR A 42 -29.31 13.44 26.01
C THR A 42 -30.63 13.45 25.21
N GLN A 43 -30.77 14.36 24.24
CA GLN A 43 -31.95 14.33 23.36
C GLN A 43 -31.97 13.10 22.47
N ARG A 44 -30.81 12.65 21.97
CA ARG A 44 -30.69 11.43 21.17
C ARG A 44 -31.05 10.19 21.98
N GLU A 45 -30.51 10.05 23.20
CA GLU A 45 -30.76 8.89 24.09
C GLU A 45 -32.26 8.71 24.40
N ARG A 46 -33.00 9.81 24.58
CA ARG A 46 -34.44 9.80 24.86
C ARG A 46 -35.32 9.30 23.71
N LEU A 47 -34.78 9.16 22.50
CA LEU A 47 -35.53 8.71 21.32
C LEU A 47 -35.46 7.20 21.08
N SER A 48 -34.62 6.49 21.84
CA SER A 48 -34.38 5.05 21.67
C SER A 48 -35.67 4.22 21.74
N ASP A 49 -36.57 4.51 22.67
CA ASP A 49 -37.81 3.77 22.89
C ASP A 49 -39.01 4.26 22.03
N ASN A 50 -38.79 5.21 21.11
CA ASN A 50 -39.88 5.74 20.29
C ASN A 50 -40.17 4.84 19.07
N GLU A 51 -41.06 3.86 19.22
CA GLU A 51 -41.42 2.93 18.15
C GLU A 51 -41.97 3.62 16.89
N ALA A 52 -42.78 4.67 17.06
CA ALA A 52 -43.38 5.41 15.94
C ALA A 52 -42.32 6.11 15.09
N LEU A 53 -41.29 6.67 15.73
CA LEU A 53 -40.13 7.25 15.06
C LEU A 53 -39.40 6.22 14.21
N TRP A 54 -39.04 5.08 14.81
CA TRP A 54 -38.26 4.06 14.11
C TRP A 54 -39.06 3.37 12.99
N ALA A 55 -40.36 3.14 13.20
CA ALA A 55 -41.25 2.64 12.16
C ALA A 55 -41.39 3.63 11.00
N GLY A 56 -41.57 4.93 11.30
CA GLY A 56 -41.62 5.99 10.31
C GLY A 56 -40.32 6.12 9.52
N LEU A 57 -39.18 6.13 10.21
CA LEU A 57 -37.86 6.21 9.58
C LEU A 57 -37.60 5.00 8.66
N ARG A 58 -37.92 3.78 9.10
CA ARG A 58 -37.82 2.56 8.28
C ARG A 58 -38.70 2.62 7.03
N ARG A 59 -39.93 3.14 7.16
CA ARG A 59 -40.84 3.34 6.03
C ARG A 59 -40.23 4.30 5.00
N VAL A 60 -39.73 5.46 5.45
CA VAL A 60 -39.12 6.46 4.56
C VAL A 60 -37.91 5.90 3.82
N TRP A 61 -36.98 5.23 4.52
CA TRP A 61 -35.81 4.60 3.88
C TRP A 61 -36.20 3.56 2.83
N ARG A 62 -37.14 2.67 3.16
CA ARG A 62 -37.61 1.63 2.25
C ARG A 62 -38.26 2.21 1.01
N ASP A 63 -39.18 3.16 1.19
CA ASP A 63 -39.97 3.71 0.10
C ASP A 63 -39.08 4.60 -0.80
N LEU A 64 -38.14 5.37 -0.21
CA LEU A 64 -37.12 6.13 -0.94
C LEU A 64 -36.20 5.22 -1.76
N SER A 65 -35.67 4.15 -1.17
CA SER A 65 -34.81 3.19 -1.87
C SER A 65 -35.53 2.52 -3.03
N ARG A 66 -36.82 2.20 -2.90
CA ARG A 66 -37.62 1.62 -3.99
C ARG A 66 -37.86 2.62 -5.11
N ALA A 67 -38.28 3.84 -4.79
CA ALA A 67 -38.61 4.85 -5.79
C ALA A 67 -37.42 5.21 -6.70
N GLN A 68 -36.20 5.19 -6.17
CA GLN A 68 -34.98 5.45 -6.95
C GLN A 68 -34.55 4.26 -7.81
N LEU A 69 -34.90 3.03 -7.43
CA LEU A 69 -34.48 1.82 -8.14
C LEU A 69 -35.47 1.33 -9.21
N THR A 70 -36.78 1.57 -9.04
CA THR A 70 -37.81 1.16 -10.01
C THR A 70 -37.84 2.01 -11.29
N PHE A 71 -37.07 3.10 -11.34
CA PHE A 71 -37.06 4.02 -12.46
C PHE A 71 -36.42 3.40 -13.72
N TRP A 72 -35.37 2.59 -13.55
CA TRP A 72 -34.63 1.97 -14.65
C TRP A 72 -35.21 0.64 -15.14
N ASP A 73 -36.20 0.07 -14.43
CA ASP A 73 -36.93 -1.13 -14.90
C ASP A 73 -37.96 -0.78 -16.01
N ASN A 74 -38.20 0.50 -16.29
CA ASN A 74 -39.25 0.96 -17.22
C ASN A 74 -38.70 1.75 -18.44
N ASP A 75 -37.38 1.86 -18.63
CA ASP A 75 -36.76 2.78 -19.60
C ASP A 75 -36.39 2.11 -20.94
N ASP A 76 -37.25 1.22 -21.43
CA ASP A 76 -37.16 0.60 -22.78
C ASP A 76 -38.02 1.36 -23.83
N SER A 77 -38.51 2.56 -23.51
CA SER A 77 -39.26 3.39 -24.47
C SER A 77 -38.52 4.68 -24.77
N ASP A 78 -37.76 4.66 -25.87
CA ASP A 78 -37.47 5.86 -26.66
C ASP A 78 -38.80 6.59 -26.91
N ASP A 79 -39.04 7.78 -26.32
CA ASP A 79 -39.96 8.77 -26.90
C ASP A 79 -39.85 10.16 -26.21
N ASP A 80 -39.55 11.15 -27.05
CA ASP A 80 -39.90 12.58 -27.04
C ASP A 80 -39.72 13.47 -25.77
N GLU A 81 -38.79 14.44 -25.90
CA GLU A 81 -38.63 15.62 -25.03
C GLU A 81 -39.91 16.49 -24.98
N THR A 82 -40.80 16.18 -24.04
CA THR A 82 -41.97 17.01 -23.70
C THR A 82 -42.01 17.31 -22.19
N ASP A 83 -43.03 18.08 -21.73
CA ASP A 83 -43.26 18.64 -20.37
C ASP A 83 -43.05 17.62 -19.20
N ASP A 84 -43.08 16.33 -19.50
CA ASP A 84 -42.76 15.23 -18.59
C ASP A 84 -41.29 15.24 -18.10
N SER A 85 -40.34 15.73 -18.91
CA SER A 85 -38.92 15.83 -18.55
C SER A 85 -38.68 16.82 -17.39
N TYR A 86 -39.38 17.96 -17.36
CA TYR A 86 -39.25 18.95 -16.30
C TYR A 86 -39.83 18.45 -14.97
N THR A 87 -41.01 17.83 -15.03
CA THR A 87 -41.67 17.24 -13.85
C THR A 87 -40.83 16.11 -13.27
N GLU A 88 -40.21 15.27 -14.12
CA GLU A 88 -39.32 14.20 -13.67
C GLU A 88 -38.04 14.73 -13.03
N LYS A 89 -37.40 15.74 -13.61
CA LYS A 89 -36.24 16.41 -12.98
C LYS A 89 -36.58 16.96 -11.60
N LEU A 90 -37.72 17.62 -11.45
CA LEU A 90 -38.18 18.16 -10.17
C LEU A 90 -38.43 17.04 -9.14
N ARG A 91 -38.99 15.91 -9.59
CA ARG A 91 -39.19 14.71 -8.76
C ARG A 91 -37.85 14.16 -8.27
N GLN A 92 -36.88 14.00 -9.16
CA GLN A 92 -35.54 13.50 -8.82
C GLN A 92 -34.83 14.41 -7.81
N GLN A 93 -34.88 15.72 -8.02
CA GLN A 93 -34.35 16.71 -7.05
C GLN A 93 -35.03 16.57 -5.68
N GLY A 94 -36.35 16.38 -5.64
CA GLY A 94 -37.11 16.16 -4.41
C GLY A 94 -36.63 14.90 -3.67
N LEU A 95 -36.46 13.79 -4.39
CA LEU A 95 -35.99 12.52 -3.81
C LEU A 95 -34.53 12.61 -3.32
N ARG A 96 -33.64 13.28 -4.06
CA ARG A 96 -32.25 13.55 -3.64
C ARG A 96 -32.22 14.37 -2.36
N ASN A 97 -33.00 15.45 -2.31
CA ASN A 97 -33.09 16.30 -1.12
C ASN A 97 -33.64 15.54 0.09
N LEU A 98 -34.67 14.71 -0.10
CA LEU A 98 -35.17 13.83 0.96
C LEU A 98 -34.08 12.84 1.42
N CYS A 99 -33.35 12.22 0.49
CA CYS A 99 -32.25 11.31 0.81
C CYS A 99 -31.18 11.97 1.67
N VAL A 100 -30.73 13.16 1.30
CA VAL A 100 -29.76 13.94 2.10
C VAL A 100 -30.29 14.20 3.50
N ASN A 101 -31.53 14.67 3.64
CA ASN A 101 -32.08 15.02 4.94
C ASN A 101 -32.30 13.80 5.85
N VAL A 102 -32.80 12.68 5.30
CA VAL A 102 -32.98 11.43 6.04
C VAL A 102 -31.63 10.84 6.44
N ALA A 103 -30.61 10.91 5.57
CA ALA A 103 -29.26 10.47 5.88
C ALA A 103 -28.61 11.32 6.97
N ARG A 104 -28.70 12.66 6.92
CA ARG A 104 -28.19 13.55 7.97
C ARG A 104 -28.90 13.33 9.30
N PHE A 105 -30.23 13.18 9.26
CA PHE A 105 -31.02 12.86 10.45
C PHE A 105 -30.56 11.53 11.07
N THR A 106 -30.43 10.48 10.26
CA THR A 106 -29.97 9.16 10.69
C THR A 106 -28.54 9.24 11.27
N ARG A 107 -27.61 9.92 10.59
CA ARG A 107 -26.23 10.12 11.05
C ARG A 107 -26.18 10.81 12.42
N ASN A 108 -27.02 11.82 12.63
CA ASN A 108 -27.02 12.60 13.85
C ASN A 108 -27.74 11.86 14.99
N ILE A 109 -28.89 11.23 14.76
CA ILE A 109 -29.66 10.56 15.83
C ILE A 109 -28.91 9.39 16.46
N VAL A 110 -28.05 8.70 15.70
CA VAL A 110 -27.28 7.54 16.18
C VAL A 110 -25.94 7.91 16.81
N ALA A 111 -25.48 9.17 16.65
CA ALA A 111 -24.14 9.58 17.04
C ALA A 111 -23.87 9.39 18.55
N GLY A 112 -23.05 8.39 18.88
CA GLY A 112 -22.66 8.04 20.24
C GLY A 112 -23.78 7.44 21.09
N VAL A 113 -24.82 6.85 20.47
CA VAL A 113 -25.98 6.24 21.16
C VAL A 113 -26.23 4.82 20.65
N PRO A 114 -25.70 3.77 21.33
CA PRO A 114 -25.79 2.37 20.87
C PRO A 114 -27.21 1.83 20.66
N GLN A 115 -28.17 2.26 21.47
CA GLN A 115 -29.57 1.85 21.34
C GLN A 115 -30.19 2.36 20.02
N ASN A 116 -29.91 3.63 19.68
CA ASN A 116 -30.36 4.24 18.42
C ASN A 116 -29.66 3.60 17.23
N GLN A 117 -28.36 3.30 17.34
CA GLN A 117 -27.62 2.57 16.31
C GLN A 117 -28.28 1.21 16.02
N SER A 118 -28.62 0.45 17.05
CA SER A 118 -29.27 -0.87 16.91
C SER A 118 -30.63 -0.77 16.19
N GLN A 119 -31.44 0.24 16.51
CA GLN A 119 -32.72 0.49 15.84
C GLN A 119 -32.55 0.93 14.38
N ALA A 120 -31.57 1.81 14.13
CA ALA A 120 -31.32 2.38 12.81
C ALA A 120 -30.60 1.42 11.87
N TYR A 121 -29.85 0.43 12.39
CA TYR A 121 -29.08 -0.54 11.61
C TYR A 121 -29.96 -1.38 10.67
N ALA A 122 -31.24 -1.57 11.01
CA ALA A 122 -32.23 -2.18 10.12
C ALA A 122 -32.39 -1.44 8.76
N ASN A 123 -31.90 -0.19 8.66
CA ASN A 123 -31.92 0.59 7.44
C ASN A 123 -30.66 0.45 6.58
N GLU A 124 -29.61 -0.25 7.05
CA GLU A 124 -28.34 -0.43 6.32
C GLU A 124 -28.59 -0.87 4.88
N VAL A 125 -29.45 -1.87 4.65
CA VAL A 125 -29.72 -2.42 3.33
C VAL A 125 -30.26 -1.36 2.35
N TYR A 126 -31.06 -0.40 2.83
CA TYR A 126 -31.60 0.67 2.00
C TYR A 126 -30.53 1.74 1.73
N ILE A 127 -29.72 2.06 2.73
CA ILE A 127 -28.58 2.98 2.59
C ILE A 127 -27.58 2.42 1.59
N ARG A 128 -27.23 1.13 1.69
CA ARG A 128 -26.34 0.43 0.77
C ARG A 128 -26.88 0.41 -0.66
N ARG A 129 -28.18 0.17 -0.85
CA ARG A 129 -28.83 0.24 -2.16
C ARG A 129 -28.78 1.63 -2.78
N LEU A 130 -29.03 2.66 -1.98
CA LEU A 130 -28.94 4.06 -2.43
C LEU A 130 -27.49 4.46 -2.71
N LEU A 131 -26.52 4.00 -1.91
CA LEU A 131 -25.09 4.18 -2.19
C LEU A 131 -24.72 3.55 -3.53
N HIS A 132 -25.13 2.31 -3.78
CA HIS A 132 -24.91 1.63 -5.04
C HIS A 132 -25.51 2.42 -6.22
N TYR A 133 -26.71 2.97 -6.05
CA TYR A 133 -27.37 3.81 -7.05
C TYR A 133 -26.60 5.10 -7.33
N TYR A 134 -26.36 5.95 -6.31
CA TYR A 134 -25.71 7.25 -6.50
C TYR A 134 -24.21 7.18 -6.80
N THR A 135 -23.61 5.99 -6.75
CA THR A 135 -22.23 5.74 -7.18
C THR A 135 -22.14 4.96 -8.50
N SER A 136 -23.26 4.79 -9.21
CA SER A 136 -23.24 4.20 -10.55
C SER A 136 -22.56 5.13 -11.54
N TRP A 137 -22.09 4.56 -12.66
CA TRP A 137 -21.41 5.30 -13.71
C TRP A 137 -22.20 6.53 -14.18
N SER A 138 -23.53 6.42 -14.31
CA SER A 138 -24.44 7.50 -14.70
C SER A 138 -24.40 8.75 -13.82
N PHE A 139 -23.88 8.65 -12.58
CA PHE A 139 -23.83 9.74 -11.61
C PHE A 139 -22.40 10.18 -11.25
N MET A 140 -21.37 9.67 -11.94
CA MET A 140 -19.98 9.94 -11.59
C MET A 140 -19.56 11.42 -11.72
N GLU A 141 -20.28 12.19 -12.53
CA GLU A 141 -20.03 13.62 -12.77
C GLU A 141 -21.16 14.52 -12.22
N ASP A 142 -22.08 13.96 -11.44
CA ASP A 142 -23.21 14.69 -10.86
C ASP A 142 -22.89 15.13 -9.42
N ASP A 143 -22.65 16.42 -9.24
CA ASP A 143 -22.30 17.02 -7.93
C ASP A 143 -23.36 16.76 -6.85
N GLU A 144 -24.65 16.71 -7.20
CA GLU A 144 -25.71 16.42 -6.24
C GLU A 144 -25.68 14.94 -5.83
N ALA A 145 -25.45 14.03 -6.77
CA ALA A 145 -25.33 12.61 -6.48
C ALA A 145 -24.08 12.31 -5.62
N ILE A 146 -22.96 13.00 -5.91
CA ILE A 146 -21.74 12.95 -5.09
C ILE A 146 -22.04 13.40 -3.66
N LEU A 147 -22.77 14.51 -3.48
CA LEU A 147 -23.20 14.97 -2.16
C LEU A 147 -24.07 13.92 -1.44
N VAL A 148 -25.01 13.29 -2.16
CA VAL A 148 -25.86 12.24 -1.58
C VAL A 148 -25.01 11.05 -1.14
N ALA A 149 -24.10 10.55 -1.99
CA ALA A 149 -23.19 9.46 -1.68
C ALA A 149 -22.30 9.78 -0.47
N ARG A 150 -21.78 11.01 -0.38
CA ARG A 150 -21.00 11.49 0.77
C ARG A 150 -21.78 11.38 2.08
N VAL A 151 -23.00 11.91 2.10
CA VAL A 151 -23.83 11.95 3.32
C VAL A 151 -24.31 10.56 3.70
N LEU A 152 -24.65 9.70 2.74
CA LEU A 152 -24.99 8.30 2.98
C LEU A 152 -23.81 7.52 3.58
N SER A 153 -22.60 7.75 3.08
CA SER A 153 -21.37 7.11 3.59
C SER A 153 -21.10 7.51 5.04
N GLN A 154 -21.27 8.80 5.36
CA GLN A 154 -21.16 9.29 6.74
C GLN A 154 -22.25 8.73 7.66
N ALA A 155 -23.49 8.57 7.17
CA ALA A 155 -24.57 7.95 7.92
C ALA A 155 -24.25 6.48 8.21
N LEU A 156 -23.80 5.72 7.21
CA LEU A 156 -23.37 4.33 7.35
C LEU A 156 -22.23 4.18 8.35
N ALA A 157 -21.24 5.08 8.32
CA ALA A 157 -20.17 5.09 9.30
C ALA A 157 -20.69 5.26 10.73
N ASN A 158 -21.51 6.29 10.96
CA ASN A 158 -22.05 6.58 12.29
C ASN A 158 -23.01 5.51 12.83
N LEU A 159 -23.65 4.71 11.96
CA LEU A 159 -24.49 3.58 12.39
C LEU A 159 -23.70 2.56 13.21
N VAL A 160 -22.40 2.39 12.93
CA VAL A 160 -21.58 1.35 13.56
C VAL A 160 -20.46 1.91 14.44
N THR A 161 -20.09 3.18 14.32
CA THR A 161 -19.00 3.80 15.10
C THR A 161 -19.17 3.55 16.61
N GLY A 162 -18.16 2.92 17.22
CA GLY A 162 -18.13 2.61 18.64
C GLY A 162 -19.03 1.45 19.09
N ASN A 163 -19.63 0.70 18.15
CA ASN A 163 -20.50 -0.44 18.43
C ASN A 163 -19.95 -1.71 17.77
N ASP A 164 -19.13 -2.45 18.52
CA ASP A 164 -18.34 -3.58 17.98
C ASP A 164 -19.20 -4.69 17.36
N LEU A 165 -20.39 -4.94 17.94
CA LEU A 165 -21.35 -5.92 17.40
C LEU A 165 -21.83 -5.51 16.01
N LEU A 166 -22.30 -4.28 15.85
CA LEU A 166 -22.78 -3.79 14.56
C LEU A 166 -21.64 -3.65 13.55
N VAL A 167 -20.43 -3.29 14.00
CA VAL A 167 -19.24 -3.29 13.14
C VAL A 167 -18.95 -4.70 12.62
N ALA A 168 -18.99 -5.72 13.49
CA ALA A 168 -18.75 -7.10 13.10
C ALA A 168 -19.81 -7.60 12.09
N ASP A 169 -21.09 -7.30 12.33
CA ASP A 169 -22.19 -7.65 11.43
C ASP A 169 -22.07 -6.97 10.07
N LEU A 170 -21.76 -5.67 10.05
CA LEU A 170 -21.59 -4.89 8.83
C LEU A 170 -20.41 -5.43 8.02
N TRP A 171 -19.27 -5.61 8.69
CA TRP A 171 -18.05 -6.09 8.03
C TRP A 171 -18.24 -7.49 7.45
N THR A 172 -18.83 -8.41 8.20
CA THR A 172 -19.11 -9.77 7.72
C THR A 172 -20.04 -9.75 6.52
N THR A 173 -21.09 -8.92 6.57
CA THR A 173 -22.03 -8.76 5.46
C THR A 173 -21.30 -8.29 4.22
N TYR A 174 -20.58 -7.17 4.28
CA TYR A 174 -19.94 -6.54 3.12
C TYR A 174 -18.87 -7.42 2.47
N MET A 175 -18.15 -8.21 3.28
CA MET A 175 -17.13 -9.14 2.79
C MET A 175 -17.73 -10.39 2.11
N SER A 176 -19.03 -10.63 2.29
CA SER A 176 -19.77 -11.76 1.72
C SER A 176 -20.72 -11.38 0.57
N LEU A 177 -20.91 -10.09 0.31
CA LEU A 177 -21.77 -9.62 -0.78
C LEU A 177 -21.21 -10.03 -2.15
N PRO A 178 -22.08 -10.21 -3.16
CA PRO A 178 -21.66 -10.21 -4.56
C PRO A 178 -20.83 -8.96 -4.87
N GLU A 179 -19.80 -9.11 -5.71
CA GLU A 179 -18.79 -8.09 -5.96
C GLU A 179 -19.39 -6.76 -6.45
N ASP A 180 -20.40 -6.83 -7.33
CA ASP A 180 -21.13 -5.70 -7.88
C ASP A 180 -21.88 -4.89 -6.81
N GLN A 181 -22.21 -5.50 -5.67
CA GLN A 181 -22.91 -4.88 -4.55
C GLN A 181 -22.00 -4.29 -3.48
N VAL A 182 -20.67 -4.45 -3.60
CA VAL A 182 -19.70 -3.93 -2.63
C VAL A 182 -19.50 -2.43 -2.84
N VAL A 183 -20.33 -1.63 -2.18
CA VAL A 183 -20.27 -0.16 -2.29
C VAL A 183 -18.98 0.46 -1.79
N LEU A 184 -18.23 -0.22 -0.90
CA LEU A 184 -16.94 0.29 -0.40
C LEU A 184 -15.92 0.50 -1.52
N ILE A 185 -15.85 -0.41 -2.49
CA ILE A 185 -14.92 -0.28 -3.62
C ILE A 185 -15.30 0.95 -4.46
N ARG A 186 -16.59 1.14 -4.72
CA ARG A 186 -17.08 2.32 -5.47
C ARG A 186 -16.78 3.63 -4.76
N LEU A 187 -16.97 3.66 -3.44
CA LEU A 187 -16.66 4.84 -2.63
C LEU A 187 -15.17 5.14 -2.58
N LEU A 188 -14.31 4.12 -2.58
CA LEU A 188 -12.86 4.27 -2.68
C LEU A 188 -12.42 4.78 -4.06
N SER A 189 -13.25 4.67 -5.10
CA SER A 189 -13.00 5.23 -6.44
C SER A 189 -13.62 6.62 -6.64
N SER A 190 -14.17 7.23 -5.58
CA SER A 190 -14.79 8.55 -5.65
C SER A 190 -13.75 9.64 -5.93
N ARG A 191 -14.04 10.52 -6.91
CA ARG A 191 -13.24 11.73 -7.19
C ARG A 191 -13.38 12.81 -6.12
N ASP A 192 -14.40 12.69 -5.26
CA ASP A 192 -14.60 13.60 -4.13
C ASP A 192 -13.80 13.15 -2.89
N PRO A 193 -12.77 13.92 -2.47
CA PRO A 193 -11.92 13.56 -1.34
C PRO A 193 -12.70 13.36 -0.04
N ARG A 194 -13.75 14.15 0.18
CA ARG A 194 -14.56 14.05 1.41
C ARG A 194 -15.37 12.76 1.48
N THR A 195 -15.79 12.22 0.33
CA THR A 195 -16.44 10.90 0.24
C THR A 195 -15.42 9.80 0.47
N LEU A 196 -14.23 9.93 -0.14
CA LEU A 196 -13.13 9.00 0.07
C LEU A 196 -12.74 8.90 1.55
N VAL A 197 -12.53 10.04 2.23
CA VAL A 197 -12.25 10.11 3.68
C VAL A 197 -13.35 9.41 4.49
N ALA A 198 -14.63 9.62 4.16
CA ALA A 198 -15.72 8.97 4.87
C ALA A 198 -15.69 7.43 4.73
N ALA A 199 -15.35 6.93 3.53
CA ALA A 199 -15.21 5.50 3.27
C ALA A 199 -14.00 4.89 4.00
N LEU A 200 -12.87 5.59 3.97
CA LEU A 200 -11.64 5.19 4.67
C LEU A 200 -11.86 5.13 6.19
N VAL A 201 -12.51 6.13 6.78
CA VAL A 201 -12.84 6.14 8.21
C VAL A 201 -13.78 4.98 8.57
N LEU A 202 -14.75 4.66 7.71
CA LEU A 202 -15.60 3.49 7.91
C LEU A 202 -14.80 2.19 7.90
N ILE A 203 -13.91 2.00 6.92
CA ILE A 203 -13.04 0.82 6.84
C ILE A 203 -12.12 0.73 8.07
N LEU A 204 -11.50 1.85 8.47
CA LEU A 204 -10.62 1.91 9.64
C LEU A 204 -11.40 1.52 10.91
N ASN A 205 -12.57 2.11 11.15
CA ASN A 205 -13.45 1.74 12.25
C ASN A 205 -13.83 0.24 12.21
N CYS A 206 -13.97 -0.33 11.02
CA CYS A 206 -14.29 -1.73 10.86
C CYS A 206 -13.14 -2.68 11.17
N ILE A 207 -11.88 -2.24 11.13
CA ILE A 207 -10.75 -3.12 11.40
C ILE A 207 -10.05 -2.81 12.72
N ASP A 208 -10.29 -1.62 13.27
CA ASP A 208 -9.67 -1.16 14.50
C ASP A 208 -9.90 -2.15 15.65
N GLY A 209 -8.85 -2.39 16.42
CA GLY A 209 -8.84 -3.33 17.55
C GLY A 209 -9.13 -4.80 17.22
N SER A 210 -9.31 -5.21 15.96
CA SER A 210 -9.77 -6.57 15.61
C SER A 210 -8.90 -7.27 14.57
N ARG A 211 -7.99 -8.13 15.06
CA ARG A 211 -7.20 -9.03 14.20
C ARG A 211 -8.07 -9.91 13.30
N THR A 212 -9.26 -10.33 13.76
CA THR A 212 -10.19 -11.14 12.97
C THR A 212 -10.71 -10.36 11.76
N ARG A 213 -11.12 -9.10 11.94
CA ARG A 213 -11.62 -8.25 10.83
C ARG A 213 -10.51 -7.89 9.85
N ILE A 214 -9.28 -7.66 10.33
CA ILE A 214 -8.10 -7.48 9.46
C ILE A 214 -7.78 -8.77 8.68
N LYS A 215 -7.92 -9.96 9.30
CA LYS A 215 -7.78 -11.24 8.57
C LYS A 215 -8.83 -11.38 7.46
N ILE A 216 -10.07 -10.96 7.69
CA ILE A 216 -11.12 -10.98 6.67
C ILE A 216 -10.75 -10.02 5.52
N LEU A 217 -10.29 -8.81 5.83
CA LEU A 217 -9.83 -7.81 4.85
C LEU A 217 -8.71 -8.38 3.95
N THR A 218 -7.73 -9.05 4.55
CA THR A 218 -6.53 -9.52 3.83
C THR A 218 -6.68 -10.88 3.13
N ARG A 219 -7.81 -11.58 3.29
CA ARG A 219 -7.97 -12.97 2.82
C ARG A 219 -9.18 -13.23 1.94
N THR A 220 -10.25 -12.45 2.09
CA THR A 220 -11.45 -12.60 1.27
C THR A 220 -11.27 -11.94 -0.08
N VAL A 221 -12.04 -12.36 -1.09
CA VAL A 221 -11.97 -11.78 -2.43
C VAL A 221 -12.31 -10.28 -2.38
N ASN A 222 -13.44 -9.93 -1.76
CA ASN A 222 -13.85 -8.53 -1.60
C ASN A 222 -12.84 -7.71 -0.79
N GLY A 223 -12.30 -8.29 0.30
CA GLY A 223 -11.30 -7.62 1.12
C GLY A 223 -10.01 -7.32 0.33
N VAL A 224 -9.51 -8.26 -0.45
CA VAL A 224 -8.30 -8.05 -1.27
C VAL A 224 -8.55 -6.97 -2.33
N ARG A 225 -9.75 -6.91 -2.93
CA ARG A 225 -10.12 -5.83 -3.87
C ARG A 225 -10.19 -4.46 -3.21
N ILE A 226 -10.70 -4.40 -1.97
CA ILE A 226 -10.64 -3.19 -1.17
C ILE A 226 -9.17 -2.78 -0.93
N CYS A 227 -8.29 -3.72 -0.57
CA CYS A 227 -6.86 -3.43 -0.43
C CYS A 227 -6.22 -2.92 -1.74
N ILE A 228 -6.60 -3.47 -2.89
CA ILE A 228 -6.16 -2.98 -4.21
C ILE A 228 -6.57 -1.52 -4.40
N SER A 229 -7.85 -1.20 -4.21
CA SER A 229 -8.33 0.18 -4.31
C SER A 229 -7.66 1.12 -3.28
N LEU A 230 -7.36 0.64 -2.08
CA LEU A 230 -6.60 1.41 -1.09
C LEU A 230 -5.17 1.70 -1.56
N LEU A 231 -4.48 0.71 -2.14
CA LEU A 231 -3.12 0.89 -2.69
C LEU A 231 -3.12 1.87 -3.87
N ASP A 232 -4.11 1.81 -4.75
CA ASP A 232 -4.28 2.77 -5.84
C ASP A 232 -4.42 4.20 -5.29
N ASN A 233 -5.25 4.38 -4.25
CA ASN A 233 -5.39 5.66 -3.57
C ASN A 233 -4.07 6.13 -2.95
N MET A 234 -3.26 5.24 -2.34
CA MET A 234 -1.96 5.64 -1.79
C MET A 234 -0.99 6.14 -2.88
N VAL A 235 -1.06 5.57 -4.09
CA VAL A 235 -0.27 6.05 -5.23
C VAL A 235 -0.80 7.37 -5.80
N GLN A 236 -2.10 7.64 -5.70
CA GLN A 236 -2.69 8.88 -6.22
C GLN A 236 -2.55 10.07 -5.27
N LEU A 237 -2.42 9.81 -3.96
CA LEU A 237 -2.51 10.85 -2.93
C LEU A 237 -1.16 11.18 -2.26
N TYR A 238 -0.05 10.52 -2.62
CA TYR A 238 1.22 10.64 -1.89
C TYR A 238 1.86 12.04 -1.96
N ASP A 239 1.51 12.84 -2.97
CA ASP A 239 2.02 14.20 -3.20
C ASP A 239 0.94 15.27 -3.00
N ALA A 240 -0.17 14.91 -2.34
CA ALA A 240 -1.22 15.84 -2.00
C ALA A 240 -0.70 16.96 -1.07
N ASP A 241 -1.28 18.16 -1.20
CA ASP A 241 -0.96 19.29 -0.32
C ASP A 241 -1.35 18.99 1.13
N ASP A 242 -0.45 19.21 2.09
CA ASP A 242 -0.58 18.79 3.49
C ASP A 242 -1.88 19.27 4.17
N ALA A 243 -2.45 20.40 3.72
CA ALA A 243 -3.68 20.98 4.26
C ALA A 243 -4.97 20.47 3.58
N SER A 244 -4.86 19.59 2.59
CA SER A 244 -5.98 19.11 1.75
C SER A 244 -6.74 17.93 2.38
N GLU A 245 -7.95 17.66 1.88
CA GLU A 245 -8.69 16.45 2.29
C GLU A 245 -8.08 15.18 1.68
N GLU A 246 -7.34 15.33 0.58
CA GLU A 246 -6.55 14.32 -0.10
C GLU A 246 -5.38 13.85 0.77
N ALA A 247 -4.64 14.77 1.39
CA ALA A 247 -3.60 14.42 2.37
C ALA A 247 -4.19 13.70 3.58
N ARG A 248 -5.34 14.17 4.08
CA ARG A 248 -6.07 13.46 5.14
C ARG A 248 -6.53 12.06 4.70
N ALA A 249 -6.95 11.89 3.46
CA ALA A 249 -7.29 10.56 2.92
C ALA A 249 -6.05 9.66 2.86
N PHE A 250 -4.89 10.19 2.45
CA PHE A 250 -3.61 9.49 2.50
C PHE A 250 -3.29 9.02 3.93
N ASP A 251 -3.37 9.91 4.92
CA ASP A 251 -3.09 9.59 6.33
C ASP A 251 -3.98 8.46 6.86
N VAL A 252 -5.29 8.52 6.62
CA VAL A 252 -6.23 7.47 7.06
C VAL A 252 -5.98 6.16 6.31
N GLY A 253 -5.63 6.22 5.02
CA GLY A 253 -5.27 5.05 4.23
C GLY A 253 -3.98 4.40 4.72
N TYR A 254 -2.95 5.20 5.04
CA TYR A 254 -1.71 4.73 5.64
C TYR A 254 -1.97 4.07 6.99
N GLU A 255 -2.82 4.66 7.84
CA GLU A 255 -3.22 4.09 9.12
C GLU A 255 -3.91 2.71 8.97
N ILE A 256 -4.74 2.51 7.94
CA ILE A 256 -5.33 1.19 7.64
C ILE A 256 -4.23 0.15 7.37
N PHE A 257 -3.20 0.50 6.60
CA PHE A 257 -2.08 -0.41 6.34
C PHE A 257 -1.21 -0.63 7.57
N THR A 258 -1.02 0.39 8.42
CA THR A 258 -0.39 0.26 9.73
C THR A 258 -1.12 -0.77 10.61
N ARG A 259 -2.46 -0.79 10.61
CA ARG A 259 -3.24 -1.84 11.30
C ARG A 259 -2.97 -3.24 10.74
N ILE A 260 -2.73 -3.39 9.43
CA ILE A 260 -2.37 -4.67 8.81
C ILE A 260 -0.96 -5.12 9.22
N MET A 261 -0.01 -4.19 9.28
CA MET A 261 1.39 -4.46 9.65
C MET A 261 1.54 -4.88 11.11
N THR A 262 0.87 -4.17 12.02
CA THR A 262 0.92 -4.42 13.48
C THR A 262 0.37 -5.79 13.91
N VAL A 263 -0.33 -6.52 13.03
CA VAL A 263 -0.86 -7.87 13.31
C VAL A 263 -0.21 -9.00 12.48
N ASP A 264 0.90 -8.68 11.79
CA ASP A 264 1.71 -9.60 10.98
C ASP A 264 0.88 -10.30 9.87
N LEU A 265 0.12 -9.50 9.12
CA LEU A 265 -0.71 -9.97 7.98
C LEU A 265 -0.24 -9.45 6.63
N VAL A 266 0.84 -8.65 6.56
CA VAL A 266 1.47 -8.23 5.30
C VAL A 266 1.79 -9.41 4.40
N PRO A 267 2.39 -10.53 4.86
CA PRO A 267 2.70 -11.65 3.97
C PRO A 267 1.45 -12.30 3.36
N SER A 268 0.35 -12.35 4.13
CA SER A 268 -0.93 -12.87 3.66
C SER A 268 -1.46 -12.00 2.54
N LEU A 269 -1.47 -10.68 2.73
CA LEU A 269 -1.94 -9.73 1.72
C LEU A 269 -1.03 -9.75 0.47
N PHE A 270 0.29 -9.68 0.67
CA PHE A 270 1.27 -9.64 -0.42
C PHE A 270 1.13 -10.84 -1.37
N SER A 271 0.91 -12.04 -0.84
CA SER A 271 0.67 -13.25 -1.65
C SER A 271 -0.64 -13.22 -2.44
N ARG A 272 -1.64 -12.47 -1.96
CA ARG A 272 -2.95 -12.32 -2.62
C ARG A 272 -2.94 -11.24 -3.70
N LEU A 273 -1.95 -10.35 -3.69
CA LEU A 273 -1.74 -9.30 -4.69
C LEU A 273 -0.92 -9.79 -5.91
N SER A 274 -0.47 -11.04 -5.90
CA SER A 274 0.26 -11.64 -7.02
C SER A 274 -0.68 -11.98 -8.17
N ILE A 275 -0.22 -11.74 -9.40
CA ILE A 275 -0.91 -12.09 -10.64
C ILE A 275 -0.08 -13.17 -11.35
N PRO A 276 -0.69 -14.22 -11.94
CA PRO A 276 0.03 -15.20 -12.74
C PRO A 276 0.86 -14.51 -13.83
N ASP A 277 2.07 -15.02 -14.08
CA ASP A 277 3.02 -14.51 -15.07
C ASP A 277 3.62 -13.12 -14.78
N GLU A 278 3.22 -12.43 -13.70
CA GLU A 278 3.88 -11.22 -13.21
C GLU A 278 4.82 -11.54 -12.05
N ILE A 279 6.10 -11.20 -12.19
CA ILE A 279 7.13 -11.40 -11.16
C ILE A 279 6.88 -10.52 -9.92
N ILE A 280 6.39 -9.30 -10.13
CA ILE A 280 6.01 -8.34 -9.10
C ILE A 280 4.93 -7.42 -9.67
N THR A 281 3.81 -7.29 -8.96
CA THR A 281 2.72 -6.41 -9.38
C THR A 281 2.92 -4.99 -8.84
N PRO A 282 2.36 -3.95 -9.48
CA PRO A 282 2.44 -2.57 -8.95
C PRO A 282 1.93 -2.47 -7.50
N HIS A 283 0.85 -3.19 -7.18
CA HIS A 283 0.27 -3.25 -5.83
C HIS A 283 1.23 -3.87 -4.80
N GLN A 284 1.98 -4.91 -5.19
CA GLN A 284 3.02 -5.48 -4.32
C GLN A 284 4.16 -4.47 -4.08
N THR A 285 4.59 -3.75 -5.11
CA THR A 285 5.60 -2.69 -4.97
C THR A 285 5.11 -1.55 -4.07
N THR A 286 3.88 -1.07 -4.25
CA THR A 286 3.29 -0.04 -3.38
C THR A 286 3.19 -0.54 -1.93
N LEU A 287 2.77 -1.79 -1.71
CA LEU A 287 2.74 -2.37 -0.37
C LEU A 287 4.14 -2.42 0.26
N LEU A 288 5.19 -2.76 -0.51
CA LEU A 288 6.57 -2.71 -0.03
C LEU A 288 7.02 -1.29 0.35
N LYS A 289 6.63 -0.26 -0.41
CA LYS A 289 6.90 1.15 -0.06
C LYS A 289 6.26 1.53 1.28
N LEU A 290 5.02 1.11 1.50
CA LEU A 290 4.32 1.35 2.77
C LEU A 290 4.99 0.60 3.93
N VAL A 291 5.43 -0.64 3.71
CA VAL A 291 6.16 -1.42 4.71
C VAL A 291 7.50 -0.78 5.05
N ASP A 292 8.27 -0.33 4.05
CA ASP A 292 9.54 0.38 4.27
C ASP A 292 9.32 1.66 5.09
N SER A 293 8.35 2.48 4.71
CA SER A 293 7.96 3.69 5.47
C SER A 293 7.60 3.37 6.92
N TYR A 294 6.78 2.33 7.14
CA TYR A 294 6.39 1.91 8.48
C TYR A 294 7.56 1.44 9.33
N LEU A 295 8.46 0.64 8.75
CA LEU A 295 9.67 0.17 9.43
C LEU A 295 10.56 1.35 9.82
N GLN A 296 10.77 2.31 8.92
CA GLN A 296 11.59 3.50 9.19
C GLN A 296 10.98 4.38 10.29
N ALA A 297 9.66 4.61 10.27
CA ALA A 297 8.96 5.36 11.30
C ALA A 297 8.99 4.65 12.66
N SER A 298 8.87 3.32 12.65
CA SER A 298 8.88 2.50 13.87
C SER A 298 10.23 2.51 14.57
N ARG A 299 11.37 2.66 13.87
CA ARG A 299 12.70 2.81 14.51
C ARG A 299 12.78 3.98 15.48
N MET A 300 11.90 4.98 15.34
CA MET A 300 11.85 6.16 16.22
C MET A 300 11.02 5.93 17.49
N SER A 301 10.31 4.80 17.60
CA SER A 301 9.48 4.42 18.73
C SER A 301 9.92 3.08 19.31
N SER A 302 9.71 2.81 20.60
CA SER A 302 10.00 1.49 21.19
C SER A 302 9.32 0.37 20.41
N VAL A 303 10.03 -0.72 20.13
CA VAL A 303 9.57 -1.88 19.33
C VAL A 303 8.09 -2.18 19.58
N PRO A 304 7.20 -2.07 18.58
CA PRO A 304 5.80 -2.39 18.75
C PRO A 304 5.65 -3.90 19.00
N THR A 305 5.48 -4.28 20.26
CA THR A 305 5.02 -5.64 20.58
C THR A 305 3.63 -5.80 20.00
N THR A 306 3.42 -6.85 19.19
CA THR A 306 2.05 -7.17 18.77
C THR A 306 1.21 -7.40 20.03
N PRO A 307 -0.10 -7.06 20.07
CA PRO A 307 -0.95 -7.26 21.25
C PRO A 307 -1.02 -8.71 21.77
N GLN A 308 -0.42 -9.65 21.05
CA GLN A 308 -0.47 -11.10 21.28
C GLN A 308 0.92 -11.71 21.51
N GLY A 309 1.97 -10.90 21.65
CA GLY A 309 3.33 -11.40 21.94
C GLY A 309 4.03 -12.12 20.79
N THR A 310 3.45 -12.15 19.59
CA THR A 310 4.16 -12.60 18.38
C THR A 310 5.24 -11.57 18.00
N PRO A 311 6.46 -11.99 17.66
CA PRO A 311 7.46 -11.07 17.13
C PRO A 311 6.93 -10.41 15.86
N LEU A 312 6.98 -9.07 15.80
CA LEU A 312 6.47 -8.25 14.70
C LEU A 312 6.99 -8.72 13.33
N TYR A 313 8.19 -9.30 13.31
CA TYR A 313 8.89 -9.76 12.12
C TYR A 313 8.80 -11.29 11.87
N GLY A 314 7.90 -11.99 12.56
CA GLY A 314 7.76 -13.44 12.49
C GLY A 314 7.54 -13.96 11.07
N LYS A 315 6.50 -13.49 10.38
CA LYS A 315 6.22 -13.90 9.00
C LYS A 315 6.78 -12.93 7.95
N LEU A 316 7.08 -11.70 8.36
CA LEU A 316 7.67 -10.71 7.46
C LEU A 316 9.07 -11.13 7.00
N ARG A 317 9.95 -11.63 7.89
CA ARG A 317 11.31 -12.07 7.53
C ARG A 317 11.33 -13.17 6.45
N PRO A 318 10.58 -14.30 6.59
CA PRO A 318 10.50 -15.30 5.54
C PRO A 318 9.95 -14.77 4.21
N MET A 319 8.96 -13.89 4.27
CA MET A 319 8.38 -13.28 3.08
C MET A 319 9.40 -12.39 2.35
N LEU A 320 10.13 -11.53 3.07
CA LEU A 320 11.18 -10.68 2.50
C LEU A 320 12.32 -11.52 1.92
N ALA A 321 12.81 -12.54 2.63
CA ALA A 321 13.86 -13.43 2.14
C ALA A 321 13.43 -14.14 0.84
N LYS A 322 12.23 -14.75 0.83
CA LYS A 322 11.70 -15.41 -0.37
C LYS A 322 11.56 -14.44 -1.55
N THR A 323 11.08 -13.22 -1.27
CA THR A 323 10.88 -12.19 -2.30
C THR A 323 12.22 -11.72 -2.84
N PHE A 324 13.23 -11.51 -1.97
CA PHE A 324 14.59 -11.19 -2.36
C PHE A 324 15.16 -12.24 -3.32
N PHE A 325 15.11 -13.53 -2.95
CA PHE A 325 15.62 -14.60 -3.81
C PHE A 325 14.89 -14.64 -5.15
N THR A 326 13.56 -14.58 -5.13
CA THR A 326 12.74 -14.61 -6.36
C THR A 326 13.11 -13.48 -7.32
N LEU A 327 13.22 -12.26 -6.81
CA LEU A 327 13.57 -11.09 -7.61
C LEU A 327 15.05 -11.08 -8.03
N SER A 328 15.95 -11.53 -7.15
CA SER A 328 17.39 -11.62 -7.44
C SER A 328 17.64 -12.64 -8.55
N THR A 329 17.08 -13.86 -8.45
CA THR A 329 17.20 -14.88 -9.49
C THR A 329 16.65 -14.39 -10.84
N TYR A 330 15.49 -13.71 -10.83
CA TYR A 330 14.96 -13.09 -12.05
C TYR A 330 15.94 -12.07 -12.63
N ALA A 331 16.40 -11.12 -11.82
CA ALA A 331 17.31 -10.06 -12.27
C ALA A 331 18.63 -10.64 -12.81
N GLN A 332 19.20 -11.63 -12.13
CA GLN A 332 20.40 -12.33 -12.59
C GLN A 332 20.17 -13.01 -13.94
N HIS A 333 19.04 -13.69 -14.14
CA HIS A 333 18.71 -14.33 -15.42
C HIS A 333 18.52 -13.29 -16.54
N ALA A 334 17.74 -12.24 -16.28
CA ALA A 334 17.51 -11.16 -17.24
C ALA A 334 18.83 -10.49 -17.67
N ILE A 335 19.69 -10.14 -16.71
CA ILE A 335 20.98 -9.52 -16.99
C ILE A 335 21.90 -10.47 -17.77
N ARG A 336 21.94 -11.76 -17.40
CA ARG A 336 22.73 -12.77 -18.14
C ARG A 336 22.28 -12.91 -19.58
N THR A 337 20.98 -12.97 -19.82
CA THR A 337 20.41 -13.01 -21.17
C THR A 337 20.77 -11.73 -21.94
N SER A 338 20.68 -10.56 -21.30
CA SER A 338 21.07 -9.30 -21.93
C SER A 338 22.56 -9.26 -22.31
N LEU A 339 23.43 -9.89 -21.52
CA LEU A 339 24.88 -9.92 -21.72
C LEU A 339 25.36 -11.13 -22.54
N ASP A 340 24.45 -11.97 -23.04
CA ASP A 340 24.75 -13.24 -23.73
C ASP A 340 25.65 -14.19 -22.91
N ILE A 341 25.47 -14.21 -21.58
CA ILE A 341 26.21 -15.09 -20.65
C ILE A 341 25.36 -16.35 -20.38
N PRO A 342 25.81 -17.57 -20.76
CA PRO A 342 25.07 -18.79 -20.45
C PRO A 342 24.92 -19.03 -18.94
N ALA A 343 23.78 -19.57 -18.52
CA ALA A 343 23.44 -19.77 -17.10
C ALA A 343 24.45 -20.64 -16.33
N SER A 344 25.12 -21.59 -17.00
CA SER A 344 26.12 -22.48 -16.40
C SER A 344 27.55 -21.91 -16.38
N THR A 345 27.77 -20.74 -16.98
CA THR A 345 29.11 -20.16 -17.10
C THR A 345 29.45 -19.44 -15.80
N PRO A 346 30.58 -19.78 -15.13
CA PRO A 346 31.08 -19.00 -14.01
C PRO A 346 31.26 -17.56 -14.44
N LEU A 347 30.84 -16.62 -13.60
CA LEU A 347 31.02 -15.19 -13.86
C LEU A 347 32.50 -14.91 -14.18
N PRO A 348 32.79 -14.14 -15.24
CA PRO A 348 34.17 -13.82 -15.59
C PRO A 348 34.82 -13.09 -14.41
N LYS A 349 35.95 -13.61 -13.91
CA LYS A 349 36.83 -12.82 -13.03
C LYS A 349 37.22 -11.56 -13.80
N ALA A 350 36.82 -10.39 -13.32
CA ALA A 350 36.80 -9.05 -13.93
C ALA A 350 37.90 -8.66 -14.98
N THR A 351 38.10 -9.43 -16.05
CA THR A 351 39.22 -9.26 -17.01
C THR A 351 38.85 -9.46 -18.48
N THR A 352 37.61 -9.75 -18.84
CA THR A 352 37.25 -9.95 -20.26
C THR A 352 36.79 -8.64 -20.92
N SER A 353 37.64 -8.12 -21.81
CA SER A 353 37.46 -6.88 -22.58
C SER A 353 36.37 -6.93 -23.65
N ASP A 354 35.79 -8.09 -23.95
CA ASP A 354 35.09 -8.31 -25.23
C ASP A 354 33.60 -8.66 -25.08
N LEU A 355 32.95 -8.26 -23.98
CA LEU A 355 31.49 -8.40 -23.88
C LEU A 355 30.79 -7.38 -24.81
N ALA A 356 29.98 -7.92 -25.72
CA ALA A 356 29.13 -7.17 -26.63
C ALA A 356 28.15 -6.29 -25.83
N PRO A 357 27.74 -5.12 -26.37
CA PRO A 357 26.69 -4.33 -25.74
C PRO A 357 25.39 -5.15 -25.62
N PRO A 358 24.58 -4.91 -24.56
CA PRO A 358 23.43 -5.75 -24.26
C PRO A 358 22.46 -5.82 -25.44
N SER A 359 22.12 -7.04 -25.86
CA SER A 359 21.42 -7.33 -27.11
C SER A 359 19.89 -7.27 -26.98
N THR A 360 19.37 -7.54 -25.78
CA THR A 360 17.92 -7.48 -25.44
C THR A 360 17.74 -6.98 -24.01
N LEU A 361 16.86 -6.00 -23.79
CA LEU A 361 16.55 -5.47 -22.45
C LEU A 361 15.22 -6.05 -21.97
N ASP A 362 15.24 -6.73 -20.82
CA ASP A 362 14.02 -7.21 -20.17
C ASP A 362 13.19 -6.02 -19.66
N VAL A 363 11.92 -5.94 -20.09
CA VAL A 363 11.03 -4.81 -19.79
C VAL A 363 10.63 -4.74 -18.31
N MET A 364 10.67 -5.87 -17.60
CA MET A 364 10.31 -5.97 -16.19
C MET A 364 11.51 -5.74 -15.27
N LEU A 365 12.75 -5.86 -15.77
CA LEU A 365 13.96 -5.69 -14.98
C LEU A 365 14.04 -4.37 -14.19
N PRO A 366 13.64 -3.20 -14.72
CA PRO A 366 13.59 -1.96 -13.92
C PRO A 366 12.62 -2.04 -12.74
N LYS A 367 11.43 -2.65 -12.93
CA LYS A 367 10.43 -2.84 -11.86
C LYS A 367 10.90 -3.84 -10.81
N VAL A 368 11.54 -4.92 -11.25
CA VAL A 368 12.18 -5.91 -10.37
C VAL A 368 13.29 -5.26 -9.55
N SER A 369 14.08 -4.38 -10.16
CA SER A 369 15.15 -3.64 -9.50
C SER A 369 14.63 -2.67 -8.43
N GLU A 370 13.55 -1.94 -8.71
CA GLU A 370 12.86 -1.10 -7.71
C GLU A 370 12.35 -1.93 -6.53
N ALA A 371 11.70 -3.06 -6.79
CA ALA A 371 11.22 -3.96 -5.74
C ALA A 371 12.37 -4.58 -4.94
N LEU A 372 13.50 -4.92 -5.57
CA LEU A 372 14.71 -5.40 -4.90
C LEU A 372 15.27 -4.35 -3.94
N VAL A 373 15.30 -3.08 -4.35
CA VAL A 373 15.73 -1.97 -3.48
C VAL A 373 14.85 -1.92 -2.23
N LEU A 374 13.52 -1.92 -2.38
CA LEU A 374 12.59 -1.86 -1.25
C LEU A 374 12.72 -3.07 -0.31
N VAL A 375 12.81 -4.29 -0.86
CA VAL A 375 13.01 -5.51 -0.07
C VAL A 375 14.35 -5.44 0.69
N THR A 376 15.40 -4.99 0.02
CA THR A 376 16.74 -4.83 0.62
C THR A 376 16.71 -3.82 1.77
N GLN A 377 16.05 -2.67 1.58
CA GLN A 377 15.89 -1.63 2.61
C GLN A 377 15.09 -2.15 3.82
N CYS A 378 14.02 -2.91 3.59
CA CYS A 378 13.26 -3.56 4.66
C CYS A 378 14.14 -4.54 5.46
N ILE A 379 14.90 -5.41 4.78
CA ILE A 379 15.81 -6.37 5.42
C ILE A 379 16.87 -5.65 6.24
N VAL A 380 17.48 -4.59 5.68
CA VAL A 380 18.46 -3.75 6.37
C VAL A 380 17.89 -3.15 7.66
N THR A 381 16.70 -2.54 7.58
CA THR A 381 16.05 -1.93 8.74
C THR A 381 15.76 -2.95 9.85
N ILE A 382 15.17 -4.09 9.50
CA ILE A 382 14.84 -5.17 10.45
C ILE A 382 16.09 -5.79 11.08
N THR A 383 17.18 -5.88 10.31
CA THR A 383 18.45 -6.44 10.80
C THR A 383 19.12 -5.50 11.80
N LEU A 384 19.18 -4.20 11.48
CA LEU A 384 19.79 -3.19 12.36
C LEU A 384 19.02 -3.00 13.66
N GLU A 385 17.69 -3.02 13.62
CA GLU A 385 16.88 -2.89 14.85
C GLU A 385 17.11 -4.06 15.83
N SER A 386 17.34 -5.27 15.31
CA SER A 386 17.65 -6.42 16.17
C SER A 386 19.05 -6.39 16.81
N ALA A 387 19.94 -5.51 16.36
CA ALA A 387 21.30 -5.39 16.87
C ALA A 387 21.41 -4.41 18.06
N ASP A 388 20.46 -3.47 18.21
CA ASP A 388 20.53 -2.38 19.19
C ASP A 388 19.96 -2.77 20.58
N GLU A 389 19.32 -3.93 20.76
CA GLU A 389 18.63 -4.28 22.00
C GLU A 389 18.98 -5.68 22.56
N GLU A 390 20.02 -5.77 23.38
CA GLU A 390 20.36 -6.95 24.22
C GLU A 390 19.21 -7.38 25.17
N ALA A 391 18.21 -6.52 25.38
CA ALA A 391 17.08 -6.75 26.29
C ALA A 391 15.96 -7.64 25.71
N TYR A 392 15.87 -7.84 24.37
CA TYR A 392 14.77 -8.57 23.72
C TYR A 392 15.09 -10.02 23.32
N ALA A 393 16.30 -10.50 23.61
CA ALA A 393 16.72 -11.89 23.35
C ALA A 393 15.83 -12.96 24.02
N VAL A 394 14.94 -12.56 24.94
CA VAL A 394 13.99 -13.46 25.62
C VAL A 394 12.72 -13.73 24.77
N VAL A 395 12.40 -12.92 23.75
CA VAL A 395 11.11 -13.00 23.00
C VAL A 395 11.27 -13.50 21.56
N LEU A 396 12.44 -13.34 20.94
CA LEU A 396 12.73 -13.84 19.59
C LEU A 396 13.51 -15.17 19.68
N GLU A 397 13.01 -16.24 19.03
CA GLU A 397 13.73 -17.53 18.94
C GLU A 397 15.09 -17.41 18.22
N GLN A 398 15.24 -16.39 17.36
CA GLN A 398 16.44 -16.11 16.57
C GLN A 398 16.49 -14.60 16.22
N ASN A 399 17.66 -13.97 16.35
CA ASN A 399 17.85 -12.57 15.93
C ASN A 399 17.64 -12.44 14.40
N SER A 400 17.42 -11.22 13.90
CA SER A 400 17.12 -11.04 12.47
C SER A 400 18.34 -11.28 11.58
N GLN A 401 19.54 -10.93 12.03
CA GLN A 401 20.78 -11.11 11.28
C GLN A 401 21.05 -12.60 10.99
N ASP A 402 20.99 -13.45 12.01
CA ASP A 402 21.15 -14.90 11.95
C ASP A 402 20.11 -15.52 11.02
N PHE A 403 18.84 -15.11 11.16
CA PHE A 403 17.78 -15.59 10.27
C PHE A 403 18.11 -15.35 8.79
N PHE A 404 18.51 -14.12 8.43
CA PHE A 404 18.84 -13.80 7.03
C PHE A 404 20.14 -14.46 6.58
N ASN A 405 21.11 -14.63 7.47
CA ASN A 405 22.37 -15.33 7.20
C ASN A 405 22.17 -16.82 6.91
N GLU A 406 21.19 -17.45 7.56
CA GLU A 406 20.81 -18.85 7.37
C GLU A 406 19.76 -19.06 6.27
N ALA A 407 19.10 -18.00 5.82
CA ALA A 407 18.09 -18.08 4.77
C ALA A 407 18.69 -18.60 3.46
N THR A 408 18.06 -19.62 2.89
CA THR A 408 18.47 -20.26 1.63
C THR A 408 17.28 -20.46 0.70
N PHE A 409 17.56 -20.43 -0.60
CA PHE A 409 16.61 -20.80 -1.66
C PHE A 409 17.38 -21.52 -2.77
N ALA A 410 16.90 -22.70 -3.17
CA ALA A 410 17.59 -23.57 -4.14
C ALA A 410 19.08 -23.79 -3.79
N ASP A 411 19.37 -24.09 -2.52
CA ASP A 411 20.71 -24.31 -1.95
C ASP A 411 21.67 -23.10 -2.03
N GLN A 412 21.17 -21.93 -2.42
CA GLN A 412 21.92 -20.67 -2.41
C GLN A 412 21.49 -19.79 -1.24
N GLY A 413 22.46 -19.23 -0.52
CA GLY A 413 22.21 -18.27 0.54
C GLY A 413 22.12 -16.83 0.04
N ILE A 414 21.64 -15.93 0.90
CA ILE A 414 21.43 -14.53 0.52
C ILE A 414 22.76 -13.83 0.14
N VAL A 415 23.86 -14.21 0.80
CA VAL A 415 25.21 -13.66 0.58
C VAL A 415 25.70 -13.99 -0.82
N GLU A 416 25.61 -15.25 -1.22
CA GLU A 416 26.02 -15.69 -2.55
C GLU A 416 25.15 -15.03 -3.63
N SER A 417 23.83 -14.96 -3.41
CA SER A 417 22.90 -14.30 -4.32
C SER A 417 23.17 -12.79 -4.46
N LEU A 418 23.58 -12.11 -3.37
CA LEU A 418 23.97 -10.69 -3.39
C LEU A 418 25.22 -10.46 -4.23
N ILE A 419 26.27 -11.26 -3.99
CA ILE A 419 27.57 -11.12 -4.66
C ILE A 419 27.45 -11.42 -6.15
N GLU A 420 26.69 -12.45 -6.50
CA GLU A 420 26.40 -12.80 -7.89
C GLU A 420 25.67 -11.69 -8.62
N LEU A 421 24.61 -11.13 -8.02
CA LEU A 421 23.86 -10.01 -8.59
C LEU A 421 24.72 -8.75 -8.72
N LEU A 422 25.51 -8.40 -7.69
CA LEU A 422 26.45 -7.27 -7.73
C LEU A 422 27.47 -7.43 -8.86
N CYS A 423 28.02 -8.62 -9.06
CA CYS A 423 28.96 -8.93 -10.13
C CYS A 423 28.32 -8.74 -11.51
N LEU A 424 27.10 -9.25 -11.72
CA LEU A 424 26.35 -9.06 -12.96
C LEU A 424 26.01 -7.58 -13.22
N LEU A 425 25.62 -6.84 -12.18
CA LEU A 425 25.31 -5.41 -12.29
C LEU A 425 26.54 -4.56 -12.66
N GLU A 426 27.75 -4.94 -12.25
CA GLU A 426 28.98 -4.27 -12.69
C GLU A 426 29.27 -4.45 -14.18
N LEU A 427 28.91 -5.61 -14.75
CA LEU A 427 29.03 -5.87 -16.19
C LEU A 427 27.92 -5.17 -16.99
N PHE A 428 26.70 -5.18 -16.44
CA PHE A 428 25.50 -4.67 -17.11
C PHE A 428 25.38 -3.14 -17.07
N LEU A 429 25.76 -2.52 -15.95
CA LEU A 429 25.73 -1.07 -15.73
C LEU A 429 27.16 -0.57 -15.54
N PRO A 430 27.93 -0.32 -16.63
CA PRO A 430 29.26 0.24 -16.52
C PRO A 430 29.20 1.62 -15.85
N ARG A 431 30.21 1.91 -15.02
CA ARG A 431 30.26 3.11 -14.17
C ARG A 431 30.36 4.36 -15.01
N ILE A 432 29.92 5.50 -14.49
CA ILE A 432 30.09 6.79 -15.14
C ILE A 432 31.03 7.66 -14.31
N ASN A 433 32.15 8.08 -14.92
CA ASN A 433 33.08 9.07 -14.36
C ASN A 433 33.16 10.27 -15.30
N PHE A 434 32.85 11.47 -14.79
CA PHE A 434 32.86 12.71 -15.56
C PHE A 434 32.02 12.61 -16.84
N GLY A 435 30.81 12.02 -16.73
CA GLY A 435 29.90 11.81 -17.87
C GLY A 435 30.36 10.78 -18.92
N LYS A 436 31.39 9.97 -18.66
CA LYS A 436 31.85 8.90 -19.57
C LYS A 436 31.76 7.52 -18.93
N PRO A 437 31.27 6.49 -19.66
CA PRO A 437 31.32 5.11 -19.20
C PRO A 437 32.76 4.63 -18.99
N VAL A 438 33.07 4.10 -17.82
CA VAL A 438 34.35 3.49 -17.46
C VAL A 438 34.10 2.01 -17.14
N ARG A 439 34.75 1.12 -17.91
CA ARG A 439 34.74 -0.33 -17.65
C ARG A 439 35.77 -0.69 -16.56
N PRO A 440 35.64 -1.87 -15.90
CA PRO A 440 36.48 -2.27 -14.75
C PRO A 440 38.01 -2.22 -14.97
N SER A 441 38.50 -2.13 -16.21
CA SER A 441 39.93 -2.03 -16.55
C SER A 441 40.49 -0.60 -16.58
N GLY A 442 39.75 0.42 -16.16
CA GLY A 442 40.22 1.81 -16.11
C GLY A 442 40.49 2.48 -17.48
N LYS A 443 40.22 1.78 -18.60
CA LYS A 443 40.36 2.33 -19.95
C LYS A 443 39.10 3.09 -20.32
N ALA A 444 39.21 4.42 -20.43
CA ALA A 444 38.17 5.25 -21.02
C ALA A 444 37.96 4.83 -22.49
N THR A 445 36.77 4.34 -22.83
CA THR A 445 36.43 4.06 -24.23
C THR A 445 36.16 5.37 -24.98
N HIS A 446 36.99 5.67 -25.98
CA HIS A 446 36.69 6.68 -27.00
C HIS A 446 35.67 6.11 -28.00
N THR A 447 34.46 5.83 -27.56
CA THR A 447 33.34 5.49 -28.45
C THR A 447 32.34 6.63 -28.40
N LYS A 448 32.01 7.15 -29.59
CA LYS A 448 30.94 8.14 -29.78
C LYS A 448 29.69 7.64 -29.05
N SER A 449 29.09 8.54 -28.28
CA SER A 449 27.85 8.35 -27.55
C SER A 449 26.82 7.65 -28.44
N PRO A 450 26.32 6.47 -28.06
CA PRO A 450 25.00 6.04 -28.51
C PRO A 450 23.99 7.08 -28.02
N SER A 451 22.90 7.22 -28.76
CA SER A 451 21.71 7.99 -28.45
C SER A 451 21.30 7.93 -26.96
N GLN A 452 20.62 8.98 -26.49
CA GLN A 452 20.06 9.17 -25.13
C GLN A 452 19.08 8.07 -24.65
N ASP A 453 19.04 6.92 -25.31
CA ASP A 453 18.23 5.74 -24.99
C ASP A 453 19.09 4.59 -24.43
N GLY A 454 20.19 4.92 -23.72
CA GLY A 454 20.95 3.97 -22.91
C GLY A 454 20.17 3.52 -21.66
N PRO A 455 20.71 2.62 -20.82
CA PRO A 455 20.08 2.14 -19.59
C PRO A 455 20.07 3.23 -18.49
N ASP A 456 19.88 4.50 -18.84
CA ASP A 456 19.71 5.67 -17.97
C ASP A 456 18.24 5.83 -17.49
N GLY A 457 17.44 4.77 -17.65
CA GLY A 457 16.03 4.75 -17.28
C GLY A 457 15.80 4.70 -15.76
N PRO A 458 14.66 5.26 -15.29
CA PRO A 458 14.20 5.07 -13.91
C PRO A 458 14.05 3.58 -13.60
N GLY A 459 14.63 3.11 -12.48
CA GLY A 459 14.46 1.74 -11.99
C GLY A 459 15.72 1.06 -11.43
N PHE A 460 16.93 1.52 -11.81
CA PHE A 460 18.19 0.97 -11.29
C PHE A 460 18.85 1.85 -10.22
N ALA A 461 18.23 2.98 -9.88
CA ALA A 461 18.75 3.88 -8.87
C ALA A 461 18.91 3.15 -7.53
N TYR A 462 20.04 3.37 -6.86
CA TYR A 462 20.34 2.84 -5.53
C TYR A 462 20.48 1.31 -5.41
N LEU A 463 20.26 0.54 -6.48
CA LEU A 463 20.32 -0.93 -6.42
C LEU A 463 21.69 -1.44 -5.95
N LYS A 464 22.78 -1.06 -6.63
CA LYS A 464 24.14 -1.46 -6.21
C LYS A 464 24.45 -1.01 -4.78
N ARG A 465 24.03 0.22 -4.43
CA ARG A 465 24.27 0.85 -3.12
C ARG A 465 23.59 0.03 -2.00
N ASP A 466 22.33 -0.30 -2.17
CA ASP A 466 21.58 -0.98 -1.11
C ASP A 466 21.96 -2.46 -1.02
N LEU A 467 22.26 -3.14 -2.13
CA LEU A 467 22.78 -4.50 -2.12
C LEU A 467 24.14 -4.60 -1.41
N VAL A 468 25.09 -3.68 -1.72
CA VAL A 468 26.39 -3.68 -1.03
C VAL A 468 26.23 -3.34 0.45
N ARG A 469 25.36 -2.38 0.79
CA ARG A 469 25.05 -2.04 2.18
C ARG A 469 24.48 -3.24 2.95
N LEU A 470 23.56 -4.00 2.36
CA LEU A 470 23.02 -5.21 2.98
C LEU A 470 24.11 -6.25 3.22
N LEU A 471 25.00 -6.48 2.24
CA LEU A 471 26.14 -7.38 2.42
C LEU A 471 27.02 -6.95 3.61
N GLY A 472 27.33 -5.66 3.72
CA GLY A 472 28.11 -5.13 4.84
C GLY A 472 27.45 -5.37 6.20
N ILE A 473 26.13 -5.20 6.28
CA ILE A 473 25.37 -5.44 7.52
C ILE A 473 25.36 -6.92 7.89
N LEU A 474 25.10 -7.82 6.92
CA LEU A 474 25.05 -9.26 7.19
C LEU A 474 26.41 -9.82 7.64
N CYS A 475 27.52 -9.30 7.10
CA CYS A 475 28.88 -9.71 7.44
C CYS A 475 29.40 -9.17 8.78
N HIS A 476 28.80 -8.12 9.33
CA HIS A 476 29.31 -7.44 10.53
C HIS A 476 29.36 -8.40 11.73
N GLY A 477 30.55 -8.63 12.28
CA GLY A 477 30.77 -9.51 13.43
C GLY A 477 30.59 -11.01 13.19
N VAL A 478 30.36 -11.46 11.94
CA VAL A 478 30.05 -12.87 11.64
C VAL A 478 31.07 -13.48 10.67
N LYS A 479 32.11 -14.13 11.23
CA LYS A 479 33.22 -14.73 10.46
C LYS A 479 32.77 -15.71 9.38
N THR A 480 31.78 -16.56 9.67
CA THR A 480 31.28 -17.56 8.70
C THR A 480 30.69 -16.91 7.45
N ILE A 481 30.07 -15.75 7.59
CA ILE A 481 29.48 -14.97 6.49
C ILE A 481 30.57 -14.21 5.73
N GLN A 482 31.52 -13.61 6.45
CA GLN A 482 32.72 -13.02 5.83
C GLN A 482 33.50 -14.05 4.99
N ASP A 483 33.64 -15.28 5.47
CA ASP A 483 34.31 -16.37 4.75
C ASP A 483 33.50 -16.81 3.52
N ARG A 484 32.18 -16.96 3.64
CA ARG A 484 31.30 -17.25 2.48
C ARG A 484 31.42 -16.17 1.40
N ALA A 485 31.42 -14.89 1.80
CA ALA A 485 31.61 -13.78 0.89
C ALA A 485 32.98 -13.84 0.17
N ARG A 486 34.06 -14.19 0.89
CA ARG A 486 35.38 -14.43 0.27
C ARG A 486 35.35 -15.59 -0.72
N LEU A 487 34.76 -16.73 -0.34
CA LEU A 487 34.75 -17.94 -1.16
C LEU A 487 34.03 -17.77 -2.51
N CYS A 488 33.08 -16.85 -2.61
CA CYS A 488 32.42 -16.48 -3.86
C CYS A 488 33.02 -15.25 -4.57
N GLY A 489 34.21 -14.77 -4.15
CA GLY A 489 34.91 -13.64 -4.79
C GLY A 489 34.29 -12.27 -4.48
N GLY A 490 33.55 -12.16 -3.38
CA GLY A 490 32.88 -10.93 -2.97
C GLY A 490 33.83 -9.80 -2.58
N ILE A 491 35.05 -10.09 -2.12
CA ILE A 491 36.03 -9.07 -1.73
C ILE A 491 36.41 -8.23 -2.96
N GLU A 492 36.74 -8.87 -4.07
CA GLU A 492 37.09 -8.20 -5.32
C GLU A 492 35.91 -7.41 -5.90
N VAL A 493 34.69 -7.95 -5.80
CA VAL A 493 33.46 -7.26 -6.21
C VAL A 493 33.26 -5.98 -5.40
N VAL A 494 33.39 -6.05 -4.07
CA VAL A 494 33.22 -4.88 -3.20
C VAL A 494 34.33 -3.85 -3.40
N MET A 495 35.60 -4.29 -3.53
CA MET A 495 36.72 -3.39 -3.83
C MET A 495 36.50 -2.63 -5.14
N ASN A 496 35.94 -3.30 -6.15
CA ASN A 496 35.57 -2.67 -7.41
C ASN A 496 34.52 -1.55 -7.20
N LEU A 497 33.58 -1.71 -6.27
CA LEU A 497 32.58 -0.69 -5.94
C LEU A 497 33.13 0.48 -5.10
N CYS A 498 34.36 0.40 -4.58
CA CYS A 498 35.03 1.48 -3.82
C CYS A 498 35.56 2.62 -4.70
N VAL A 499 34.86 2.95 -5.77
CA VAL A 499 35.17 4.10 -6.63
C VAL A 499 33.97 5.02 -6.74
N ILE A 500 34.20 6.25 -7.18
CA ILE A 500 33.11 7.18 -7.47
C ILE A 500 32.32 6.65 -8.68
N ASP A 501 31.00 6.71 -8.57
CA ASP A 501 30.07 6.46 -9.66
C ASP A 501 28.98 7.53 -9.59
N GLU A 502 28.98 8.46 -10.54
CA GLU A 502 28.05 9.61 -10.57
C GLU A 502 26.58 9.16 -10.63
N ARG A 503 26.34 7.95 -11.15
CA ARG A 503 25.02 7.34 -11.24
C ARG A 503 24.49 6.80 -9.90
N ASN A 504 25.37 6.49 -8.96
CA ASN A 504 25.01 5.88 -7.68
C ASN A 504 25.61 6.67 -6.51
N PRO A 505 24.94 7.77 -6.09
CA PRO A 505 25.37 8.53 -4.92
C PRO A 505 25.53 7.64 -3.69
N TYR A 506 26.61 7.87 -2.94
CA TYR A 506 26.99 7.14 -1.73
C TYR A 506 27.38 5.65 -1.89
N LEU A 507 27.46 5.13 -3.13
CA LEU A 507 27.88 3.74 -3.39
C LEU A 507 29.28 3.47 -2.81
N ARG A 508 30.23 4.38 -3.04
CA ARG A 508 31.61 4.26 -2.60
C ARG A 508 31.70 4.14 -1.08
N GLU A 509 30.99 4.98 -0.36
CA GLU A 509 30.98 5.03 1.10
C GLU A 509 30.43 3.72 1.69
N HIS A 510 29.33 3.21 1.13
CA HIS A 510 28.78 1.92 1.53
C HIS A 510 29.68 0.73 1.14
N ALA A 511 30.37 0.80 0.01
CA ALA A 511 31.34 -0.22 -0.39
C ALA A 511 32.57 -0.24 0.54
N ILE A 512 33.09 0.93 0.93
CA ILE A 512 34.20 1.03 1.91
C ILE A 512 33.76 0.47 3.27
N PHE A 513 32.56 0.82 3.73
CA PHE A 513 32.01 0.28 4.97
C PHE A 513 31.87 -1.26 4.92
N THR A 514 31.35 -1.77 3.80
CA THR A 514 31.22 -3.23 3.58
C THR A 514 32.58 -3.92 3.54
N LEU A 515 33.57 -3.30 2.89
CA LEU A 515 34.94 -3.81 2.86
C LEU A 515 35.55 -3.85 4.27
N HIS A 516 35.31 -2.82 5.09
CA HIS A 516 35.73 -2.84 6.49
C HIS A 516 35.15 -4.04 7.23
N ASN A 517 33.82 -4.23 7.19
CA ASN A 517 33.14 -5.33 7.89
C ASN A 517 33.56 -6.71 7.37
N LEU A 518 33.95 -6.83 6.10
CA LEU A 518 34.48 -8.08 5.53
C LEU A 518 35.88 -8.43 6.05
N LEU A 519 36.68 -7.43 6.44
CA LEU A 519 38.08 -7.59 6.84
C LEU A 519 38.28 -7.57 8.36
N GLU A 520 37.31 -7.02 9.09
CA GLU A 520 37.31 -6.93 10.54
C GLU A 520 37.46 -8.32 11.17
N ASP A 521 38.49 -8.48 12.01
CA ASP A 521 38.86 -9.72 12.69
C ASP A 521 38.95 -10.98 11.80
N ASN A 522 39.24 -10.78 10.50
CA ASN A 522 39.37 -11.87 9.52
C ASN A 522 40.70 -11.83 8.76
N PRO A 523 41.75 -12.50 9.27
CA PRO A 523 43.07 -12.49 8.64
C PRO A 523 43.09 -13.17 7.26
N GLU A 524 42.23 -14.15 7.01
CA GLU A 524 42.12 -14.82 5.72
C GLU A 524 41.58 -13.87 4.64
N ASN A 525 40.58 -13.05 4.98
CA ASN A 525 40.07 -12.01 4.07
C ASN A 525 41.10 -10.89 3.86
N GLN A 526 41.81 -10.46 4.91
CA GLN A 526 42.91 -9.49 4.79
C GLN A 526 44.05 -9.98 3.88
N ALA A 527 44.32 -11.29 3.86
CA ALA A 527 45.33 -11.87 3.00
C ALA A 527 44.97 -11.74 1.50
N VAL A 528 43.68 -11.84 1.14
CA VAL A 528 43.22 -11.63 -0.24
C VAL A 528 43.52 -10.20 -0.68
N VAL A 529 43.18 -9.20 0.14
CA VAL A 529 43.46 -7.80 -0.19
C VAL A 529 44.95 -7.52 -0.31
N LYS A 530 45.79 -8.10 0.56
CA LYS A 530 47.26 -7.97 0.49
C LYS A 530 47.85 -8.60 -0.79
N ALA A 531 47.21 -9.62 -1.34
CA ALA A 531 47.63 -10.27 -2.57
C ALA A 531 47.28 -9.46 -3.82
N ILE A 532 46.30 -8.54 -3.73
CA ILE A 532 45.92 -7.65 -4.83
C ILE A 532 46.93 -6.51 -4.92
N GLN A 533 47.82 -6.58 -5.90
CA GLN A 533 48.79 -5.52 -6.19
C GLN A 533 48.15 -4.44 -7.08
N PRO A 534 48.50 -3.16 -6.91
CA PRO A 534 48.08 -2.10 -7.83
C PRO A 534 48.58 -2.43 -9.25
N ALA A 535 47.71 -2.33 -10.25
CA ALA A 535 48.08 -2.50 -11.66
C ALA A 535 48.90 -1.31 -12.21
N GLY A 536 49.04 -0.23 -11.44
CA GLY A 536 49.83 0.93 -11.79
C GLY A 536 49.78 2.07 -10.76
N ARG A 537 50.65 3.07 -10.92
CA ARG A 537 50.69 4.30 -10.12
C ARG A 537 50.41 5.50 -11.01
N TRP A 538 49.55 6.42 -10.56
CA TRP A 538 49.42 7.75 -11.16
C TRP A 538 50.61 8.62 -10.73
N THR A 539 51.33 9.19 -11.70
CA THR A 539 52.39 10.17 -11.42
C THR A 539 51.79 11.51 -10.98
N GLU A 540 52.60 12.38 -10.37
CA GLU A 540 52.20 13.74 -9.98
C GLU A 540 51.70 14.58 -11.17
N ASP A 541 52.06 14.19 -12.40
CA ASP A 541 51.62 14.80 -13.65
C ASP A 541 50.31 14.21 -14.22
N GLY A 542 49.65 13.29 -13.48
CA GLY A 542 48.40 12.68 -13.91
C GLY A 542 48.54 11.64 -15.04
N VAL A 543 49.73 11.04 -15.20
CA VAL A 543 49.97 9.95 -16.17
C VAL A 543 49.92 8.61 -15.45
N TRP A 544 49.16 7.66 -16.01
CA TRP A 544 49.09 6.30 -15.48
C TRP A 544 50.31 5.48 -15.92
N GLN A 545 51.05 4.92 -14.97
CA GLN A 545 52.16 4.00 -15.23
C GLN A 545 51.75 2.60 -14.77
N GLU A 546 51.75 1.62 -15.68
CA GLU A 546 51.64 0.20 -15.33
C GLU A 546 52.86 -0.22 -14.48
N THR A 547 52.64 -0.99 -13.42
CA THR A 547 53.69 -1.47 -12.50
C THR A 547 54.43 -2.68 -13.03
#